data_AF-N9LYB0-F1
#
_entry.id   AF-N9LYB0-F1
#
_cell.length_a   1.000
_cell.length_b   1.000
_cell.length_c   1.000
_cell.angle_alpha   90.00
_cell.angle_beta   90.00
_cell.angle_gamma   90.00
#
_symmetry.space_group_name_H-M   'P 1'
#
loop_
_entity.id
_entity.type
_entity.pdbx_description
1 polymer ?
#
loop_
_entity_poly.entity_id
_entity_poly.type
_entity_poly.pdbx_seq_one_letter_code
_entity_poly.pdbx_strand_id
1 'polypeptide(L)' 'MNINHVRQWLFIEYECFGGSIDYIYALIMKNGEIYGPIEESALENVERVYINLMNEFGISEKDALQFKPFDRDFWDE' A
#
# COMPACT_ATOMS: atom_id res chain seq x y z
N MET A 1 5.02 31.96 7.55
CA MET A 1 4.94 30.89 6.53
C MET A 1 5.10 29.58 7.29
N ASN A 2 4.03 28.79 7.36
CA ASN A 2 3.93 27.61 8.24
C ASN A 2 4.72 26.45 7.59
N ILE A 3 5.80 25.97 8.22
CA ILE A 3 6.68 24.92 7.67
C ILE A 3 6.08 23.50 7.84
N ASN A 4 4.88 23.37 8.42
CA ASN A 4 4.31 22.08 8.84
C ASN A 4 3.64 21.24 7.72
N HIS A 5 3.98 21.43 6.45
CA HIS A 5 3.64 20.42 5.43
C HIS A 5 4.69 19.31 5.45
N VAL A 6 4.74 18.56 6.55
CA VAL A 6 5.52 17.32 6.57
C VAL A 6 4.81 16.35 5.62
N ARG A 7 5.41 16.12 4.45
CA ARG A 7 4.80 15.32 3.37
C ARG A 7 4.73 13.86 3.80
N GLN A 8 3.56 13.35 4.16
CA GLN A 8 3.38 11.92 4.41
C GLN A 8 3.63 11.13 3.11
N TRP A 9 4.36 10.01 3.17
CA TRP A 9 4.52 9.10 2.04
C TRP A 9 4.47 7.64 2.46
N LEU A 10 4.02 6.77 1.55
CA LEU A 10 4.01 5.32 1.67
C LEU A 10 4.85 4.75 0.54
N PHE A 11 5.84 3.94 0.90
CA PHE A 11 6.42 2.96 -0.01
C PHE A 11 5.72 1.64 0.28
N ILE A 12 5.17 1.01 -0.75
CA ILE A 12 4.52 -0.30 -0.63
C ILE A 12 4.89 -1.15 -1.84
N GLU A 13 5.27 -2.38 -1.54
CA GLU A 13 5.40 -3.47 -2.48
C GLU A 13 4.39 -4.53 -2.04
N TYR A 14 3.67 -5.11 -3.00
CA TYR A 14 2.75 -6.21 -2.73
C TYR A 14 2.76 -7.17 -3.91
N GLU A 15 2.61 -8.44 -3.60
CA GLU A 15 2.46 -9.50 -4.58
C GLU A 15 1.02 -9.99 -4.58
N CYS A 16 0.59 -10.50 -5.73
CA CYS A 16 -0.72 -11.10 -5.88
C CYS A 16 -0.59 -12.47 -6.53
N PHE A 17 -1.28 -13.45 -5.96
CA PHE A 17 -1.42 -14.79 -6.53
C PHE A 17 -2.89 -15.19 -6.59
N GLY A 18 -3.34 -15.69 -7.74
CA GLY A 18 -4.74 -16.09 -7.93
C GLY A 18 -5.76 -14.95 -7.85
N GLY A 19 -5.32 -13.68 -7.95
CA GLY A 19 -6.17 -12.50 -7.83
C GLY A 19 -6.32 -11.96 -6.41
N SER A 20 -5.64 -12.54 -5.43
CA SER A 20 -5.60 -12.08 -4.04
C SER A 20 -4.19 -11.59 -3.70
N ILE A 21 -4.09 -10.61 -2.80
CA ILE A 21 -2.81 -10.20 -2.22
C ILE A 21 -2.31 -11.36 -1.35
N ASP A 22 -1.06 -11.76 -1.51
CA ASP A 22 -0.43 -12.85 -0.74
C ASP A 22 0.80 -12.40 0.05
N TYR A 23 1.36 -11.25 -0.31
CA TYR A 23 2.48 -10.63 0.38
C TYR A 23 2.38 -9.11 0.36
N ILE A 24 2.81 -8.46 1.45
CA ILE A 24 3.14 -7.03 1.44
C ILE A 24 4.47 -6.75 2.12
N TYR A 25 5.10 -5.67 1.68
CA TYR A 25 6.16 -4.95 2.37
C TYR A 25 5.88 -3.44 2.30
N ALA A 26 5.97 -2.72 3.41
CA ALA A 26 5.71 -1.29 3.43
C ALA A 26 6.59 -0.49 4.41
N LEU A 27 6.86 0.75 4.03
CA LEU A 27 7.48 1.80 4.84
C LEU A 27 6.65 3.07 4.76
N ILE A 28 6.39 3.68 5.90
CA ILE A 28 5.62 4.92 6.00
C ILE A 28 6.53 6.01 6.53
N MET A 29 6.47 7.22 5.97
CA MET A 29 6.92 8.42 6.66
C MET A 29 5.74 9.28 7.05
N LYS A 30 5.65 9.62 8.34
CA LYS A 30 4.60 10.46 8.90
C LYS A 30 5.24 11.39 9.93
N ASN A 31 4.95 12.69 9.85
CA ASN A 31 5.50 13.70 10.77
C ASN A 31 7.04 13.70 10.90
N GLY A 32 7.76 13.24 9.88
CA GLY A 32 9.23 13.24 9.85
C GLY A 32 9.84 11.97 10.47
N GLU A 33 9.00 11.05 10.93
CA GLU A 33 9.38 9.75 11.46
C GLU A 33 9.05 8.65 10.45
N ILE A 34 9.92 7.64 10.38
CA ILE A 34 9.71 6.45 9.56
C ILE A 34 9.11 5.36 10.44
N TYR A 35 8.03 4.74 9.96
CA TYR A 35 7.35 3.61 10.58
C TYR A 35 7.45 2.39 9.66
N GLY A 36 7.76 1.23 10.24
CA GLY A 36 7.97 -0.03 9.53
C GLY A 36 9.34 -0.67 9.81
N PRO A 37 9.76 -1.67 9.01
CA PRO A 37 8.99 -2.26 7.91
C PRO A 37 7.73 -2.96 8.42
N ILE A 38 6.66 -2.85 7.65
CA ILE A 38 5.46 -3.65 7.82
C ILE A 38 5.54 -4.76 6.78
N GLU A 39 5.54 -6.00 7.23
CA GLU A 39 5.64 -7.18 6.37
C GLU A 39 4.57 -8.17 6.81
N GLU A 40 3.80 -8.69 5.85
CA GLU A 40 2.75 -9.67 6.11
C GLU A 40 2.60 -10.61 4.92
N SER A 41 2.43 -11.90 5.21
CA SER A 41 2.27 -12.98 4.22
C SER A 41 1.25 -14.04 4.64
N ALA A 42 0.67 -13.93 5.83
CA ALA A 42 -0.44 -14.77 6.25
C ALA A 42 -1.70 -14.36 5.47
N LEU A 43 -2.24 -15.29 4.67
CA LEU A 43 -3.37 -15.04 3.77
C LEU A 43 -4.62 -14.51 4.50
N GLU A 44 -4.82 -14.88 5.76
CA GLU A 44 -5.92 -14.41 6.61
C GLU A 44 -5.78 -12.95 7.07
N ASN A 45 -4.59 -12.36 6.92
CA ASN A 45 -4.25 -11.04 7.45
C ASN A 45 -3.80 -10.05 6.38
N VAL A 46 -3.11 -10.53 5.35
CA VAL A 46 -2.39 -9.69 4.37
C VAL A 46 -3.26 -8.64 3.69
N GLU A 47 -4.48 -9.00 3.28
CA GLU A 47 -5.44 -8.06 2.69
C GLU A 47 -5.88 -6.98 3.70
N ARG A 48 -6.14 -7.38 4.95
CA ARG A 48 -6.51 -6.43 6.03
C ARG A 48 -5.36 -5.47 6.32
N VAL A 49 -4.11 -5.95 6.33
CA VAL A 49 -2.94 -5.09 6.54
C VAL A 49 -2.83 -4.08 5.40
N TYR A 50 -2.97 -4.53 4.15
CA TYR A 50 -2.99 -3.66 2.98
C TYR A 50 -4.10 -2.58 3.06
N ILE A 51 -5.34 -2.96 3.39
CA ILE A 51 -6.46 -2.02 3.54
C ILE A 51 -6.17 -0.99 4.63
N ASN A 52 -5.62 -1.41 5.76
CA ASN A 52 -5.26 -0.51 6.86
C ASN A 52 -4.19 0.50 6.44
N LEU A 53 -3.17 0.07 5.69
CA LEU A 53 -2.15 0.96 5.15
C LEU A 53 -2.74 2.00 4.20
N MET A 54 -3.64 1.59 3.31
CA MET A 54 -4.31 2.51 2.39
C MET A 54 -5.20 3.51 3.13
N ASN A 55 -5.87 3.06 4.19
CA ASN A 55 -6.72 3.91 5.02
C ASN A 55 -5.93 4.99 5.79
N GLU A 56 -4.67 4.74 6.18
CA GLU A 56 -3.78 5.78 6.76
C GLU A 56 -3.53 6.96 5.80
N PHE A 57 -3.81 6.78 4.51
CA PHE A 57 -3.70 7.79 3.46
C PHE A 57 -5.07 8.24 2.93
N GLY A 58 -6.16 7.88 3.62
CA GLY A 58 -7.52 8.26 3.27
C GLY A 58 -8.10 7.54 2.05
N ILE A 59 -7.49 6.43 1.62
CA ILE A 59 -7.99 5.58 0.55
C ILE A 59 -8.96 4.58 1.19
N SER A 60 -10.22 4.57 0.72
CA SER A 60 -11.24 3.67 1.24
C SER A 60 -10.93 2.21 0.86
N GLU A 61 -11.43 1.24 1.63
CA GLU A 61 -11.32 -0.19 1.28
C GLU A 61 -11.80 -0.48 -0.15
N LYS A 62 -12.95 0.11 -0.52
CA LYS A 62 -13.50 -0.04 -1.86
C LYS A 62 -12.53 0.44 -2.93
N ASP A 63 -11.90 1.61 -2.73
CA ASP A 63 -10.96 2.16 -3.69
C ASP A 63 -9.63 1.39 -3.68
N ALA A 64 -9.20 0.92 -2.51
CA ALA A 64 -7.99 0.14 -2.31
C ALA A 64 -8.04 -1.24 -2.98
N LEU A 65 -9.22 -1.85 -3.09
CA LEU A 65 -9.42 -3.13 -3.78
C LEU A 65 -9.82 -2.96 -5.25
N GLN A 66 -10.13 -1.74 -5.69
CA GLN A 66 -10.47 -1.41 -7.07
C GLN A 66 -9.31 -0.81 -7.86
N PHE A 67 -8.05 -1.06 -7.45
CA PHE A 67 -6.93 -0.72 -8.33
C PHE A 67 -7.18 -1.39 -9.67
N LYS A 68 -7.45 -0.56 -10.70
CA LYS A 68 -7.26 -1.02 -12.06
C LYS A 68 -5.85 -1.59 -12.09
N PRO A 69 -5.63 -2.81 -12.61
CA PRO A 69 -4.27 -3.20 -12.92
C PRO A 69 -3.64 -2.02 -13.64
N PHE A 70 -2.43 -1.62 -13.25
CA PHE A 70 -1.72 -0.60 -14.01
C PHE A 70 -1.83 -1.04 -15.46
N ASP A 71 -2.47 -0.22 -16.31
CA ASP A 71 -2.39 -0.36 -17.76
C ASP A 71 -0.91 -0.14 -18.09
N ARG A 72 -0.12 -1.19 -17.90
CA ARG A 72 1.17 -1.34 -18.55
C ARG A 72 0.75 -1.68 -19.96
N ASP A 73 0.62 -0.65 -20.81
CA ASP A 73 0.64 -0.86 -22.24
C ASP A 73 1.77 -1.87 -22.50
N PHE A 74 1.33 -3.02 -22.97
CA PHE A 74 1.93 -4.33 -22.86
C PHE A 74 3.47 -4.38 -23.05
N TRP A 75 4.14 -5.27 -22.31
CA TRP A 75 5.23 -6.03 -22.94
C TRP A 75 4.55 -7.06 -23.85
N ASP A 76 4.13 -6.62 -25.02
CA ASP A 76 3.59 -7.53 -26.04
C ASP A 76 4.75 -8.41 -26.49
N GLU A 77 4.55 -9.74 -26.42
CA GLU A 77 5.34 -10.73 -27.15
C GLU A 77 5.00 -10.69 -28.65
#